data_AF-A0A3R8CA77-F1
#
_entry.id   AF-A0A3R8CA77-F1
#
_cell.length_a   1.000
_cell.length_b   1.000
_cell.length_c   1.000
_cell.angle_alpha   90.00
_cell.angle_beta   90.00
_cell.angle_gamma   90.00
#
_symmetry.space_group_name_H-M   'P 1'
#
loop_
_entity.id
_entity.type
_entity.pdbx_description
1 polymer ?
#
loop_
_entity_poly.entity_id
_entity_poly.type
_entity_poly.pdbx_seq_one_letter_code
_entity_poly.pdbx_strand_id
1 'polypeptide(L)'
;MNKIGNDTYSRNELMALVSSVPKDVEICDVTLRDGEQTPGVVFTKHEKINLAQELENIGVEIIEAGFPVVSEAEKDTIKSISGMGLNARICCLSRALISDVESALECDVDMVSIFIAISDLHLKHKYRRTREEMIQCAMNTIEYAKDHGLAVRFAAEDATRTDIE
;
A
#
# COMPACT_ATOMS: atom_id res chain seq x y z
N MET A 1 36.99 1.05 20.28
CA MET A 1 35.81 0.65 19.49
C MET A 1 35.68 1.63 18.34
N ASN A 2 35.91 1.15 17.11
CA ASN A 2 35.91 1.98 15.92
C ASN A 2 34.50 2.52 15.65
N LYS A 3 34.41 3.83 15.41
CA LYS A 3 33.21 4.47 14.85
C LYS A 3 32.94 3.84 13.49
N ILE A 4 31.84 3.09 13.40
CA ILE A 4 31.31 2.60 12.13
C ILE A 4 31.01 3.83 11.28
N GLY A 5 31.51 3.80 10.05
CA GLY A 5 31.47 4.91 9.12
C GLY A 5 30.06 5.43 8.89
N ASN A 6 29.99 6.73 8.67
CA ASN A 6 28.79 7.49 8.33
C ASN A 6 28.35 7.19 6.88
N ASP A 7 28.32 5.91 6.50
CA ASP A 7 27.80 5.46 5.21
C ASP A 7 26.29 5.54 5.31
N THR A 8 25.78 6.70 4.92
CA THR A 8 24.36 6.94 4.68
C THR A 8 23.90 5.89 3.66
N TYR A 9 23.10 4.91 4.10
CA TYR A 9 22.52 3.86 3.25
C TYR A 9 21.71 4.42 2.06
N SER A 10 21.30 5.68 2.14
CA SER A 10 20.60 6.40 1.08
C SER A 10 21.57 7.24 0.26
N ARG A 11 22.00 6.71 -0.89
CA ARG A 11 22.58 7.50 -1.98
C ARG A 11 21.46 8.16 -2.77
N ASN A 12 20.81 9.15 -2.17
CA ASN A 12 19.69 9.82 -2.82
C ASN A 12 20.19 10.72 -3.98
N GLU A 13 20.48 10.10 -5.12
CA GLU A 13 20.89 10.76 -6.38
C GLU A 13 19.69 11.40 -7.09
N LEU A 14 18.47 11.22 -6.57
CA LEU A 14 17.26 11.85 -7.10
C LEU A 14 17.45 13.37 -7.22
N MET A 15 18.10 14.00 -6.24
CA MET A 15 18.38 15.43 -6.25
C MET A 15 19.29 15.87 -7.41
N ALA A 16 20.09 14.96 -7.98
CA ALA A 16 20.87 15.24 -9.19
C ALA A 16 20.03 15.12 -10.48
N LEU A 17 18.88 14.45 -10.42
CA LEU A 17 17.98 14.18 -11.54
C LEU A 17 16.77 15.12 -11.58
N VAL A 18 16.44 15.80 -10.46
CA VAL A 18 15.30 16.72 -10.38
C VAL A 18 15.77 18.17 -10.39
N SER A 19 15.16 18.98 -11.26
CA SER A 19 15.46 20.41 -11.42
C SER A 19 14.91 21.28 -10.28
N SER A 20 14.03 20.74 -9.45
CA SER A 20 13.49 21.37 -8.25
C SER A 20 13.15 20.33 -7.19
N VAL A 21 13.41 20.64 -5.93
CA VAL A 21 12.99 19.81 -4.80
C VAL A 21 11.46 19.76 -4.75
N PRO A 22 10.84 18.57 -4.71
CA PRO A 22 9.41 18.45 -4.47
C PRO A 22 9.05 19.13 -3.15
N LYS A 23 8.09 20.06 -3.19
CA LYS A 23 7.74 20.87 -2.01
C LYS A 23 6.81 20.13 -1.04
N ASP A 24 5.99 19.24 -1.58
CA ASP A 24 5.00 18.45 -0.85
C ASP A 24 5.29 16.97 -1.12
N VAL A 25 5.84 16.27 -0.12
CA VAL A 25 6.17 14.84 -0.18
C VAL A 25 5.45 14.16 0.98
N GLU A 26 4.62 13.17 0.68
CA GLU A 26 4.06 12.25 1.67
C GLU A 26 4.92 10.98 1.71
N ILE A 27 5.23 10.49 2.91
CA ILE A 27 5.82 9.17 3.11
C ILE A 27 4.70 8.16 3.35
N CYS A 28 4.63 7.16 2.46
CA CYS A 28 3.85 5.97 2.71
C CYS A 28 4.77 4.81 3.08
N ASP A 29 4.71 4.40 4.34
CA ASP A 29 5.43 3.23 4.81
C ASP A 29 4.62 1.97 4.54
N VAL A 30 5.29 0.95 4.00
CA VAL A 30 4.69 -0.35 3.63
C VAL A 30 5.33 -1.51 4.40
N THR A 31 6.01 -1.24 5.52
CA THR A 31 6.69 -2.25 6.35
C THR A 31 5.72 -3.32 6.83
N LEU A 32 4.51 -2.94 7.25
CA LEU A 32 3.49 -3.86 7.78
C LEU A 32 2.78 -4.70 6.72
N ARG A 33 3.01 -4.41 5.43
CA ARG A 33 2.39 -5.12 4.29
C ARG A 33 3.43 -5.70 3.35
N ASP A 34 4.15 -4.87 2.61
CA ASP A 34 5.17 -5.31 1.65
C ASP A 34 6.41 -5.86 2.37
N GLY A 35 6.80 -5.21 3.48
CA GLY A 35 7.90 -5.68 4.32
C GLY A 35 7.67 -7.08 4.89
N GLU A 36 6.43 -7.40 5.27
CA GLU A 36 6.06 -8.74 5.74
C GLU A 36 6.11 -9.82 4.65
N GLN A 37 6.07 -9.45 3.36
CA GLN A 37 6.26 -10.42 2.27
C GLN A 37 7.71 -10.90 2.13
N THR A 38 8.64 -10.35 2.93
CA THR A 38 10.03 -10.82 2.99
C THR A 38 10.08 -12.26 3.51
N PRO A 39 10.76 -13.19 2.82
CA PRO A 39 10.88 -14.57 3.28
C PRO A 39 11.43 -14.67 4.71
N GLY A 40 10.67 -15.34 5.59
CA GLY A 40 11.04 -15.53 6.99
C GLY A 40 10.65 -14.39 7.93
N VAL A 41 9.98 -13.34 7.43
CA VAL A 41 9.38 -12.29 8.25
C VAL A 41 7.89 -12.60 8.43
N VAL A 42 7.43 -12.60 9.68
CA VAL A 42 6.02 -12.68 10.05
C VAL A 42 5.84 -11.83 11.30
N PHE A 43 4.86 -10.94 11.29
CA PHE A 43 4.55 -10.13 12.47
C PHE A 43 3.32 -10.68 13.17
N THR A 44 3.40 -10.80 14.49
CA THR A 44 2.22 -10.97 15.32
C THR A 44 1.40 -9.68 15.35
N LYS A 45 0.11 -9.78 15.70
CA LYS A 45 -0.77 -8.62 15.88
C LYS A 45 -0.16 -7.54 16.80
N HIS A 46 0.44 -7.96 17.92
CA HIS A 46 1.08 -7.04 18.87
C HIS A 46 2.31 -6.36 18.26
N GLU A 47 3.12 -7.08 17.49
CA GLU A 47 4.28 -6.49 16.79
C GLU A 47 3.82 -5.46 15.75
N LYS A 48 2.78 -5.76 14.97
CA LYS A 48 2.24 -4.79 13.99
C LYS A 48 1.70 -3.52 14.67
N ILE A 49 0.98 -3.66 15.78
CA ILE A 49 0.47 -2.50 16.56
C ILE A 49 1.63 -1.65 17.10
N ASN A 50 2.66 -2.28 17.68
CA ASN A 50 3.82 -1.56 18.18
C ASN A 50 4.57 -0.85 17.06
N LEU A 51 4.79 -1.52 15.92
CA LEU A 51 5.43 -0.92 14.76
C LEU A 51 4.61 0.24 14.17
N ALA A 52 3.28 0.13 14.10
CA ALA A 52 2.42 1.23 13.67
C ALA A 52 2.57 2.46 14.57
N GLN A 53 2.67 2.25 15.89
CA GLN A 53 2.94 3.34 16.84
C GLN A 53 4.33 3.97 16.64
N GLU A 54 5.35 3.17 16.35
CA GLU A 54 6.69 3.70 16.06
C GLU A 54 6.72 4.49 14.74
N LEU A 55 6.00 4.02 13.71
CA LEU A 55 5.84 4.74 12.44
C LEU A 55 5.13 6.10 12.63
N GLU A 56 4.09 6.15 13.47
CA GLU A 56 3.47 7.40 13.91
C GLU A 56 4.47 8.32 14.62
N ASN A 57 5.25 7.79 15.56
CA ASN A 57 6.19 8.58 16.36
C ASN A 57 7.28 9.26 15.51
N ILE A 58 7.68 8.65 14.39
CA ILE A 58 8.65 9.23 13.45
C ILE A 58 7.99 10.13 12.40
N GLY A 59 6.67 10.26 12.42
CA GLY A 59 5.91 11.20 11.59
C GLY A 59 5.58 10.69 10.17
N VAL A 60 5.44 9.38 9.97
CA VAL A 60 4.97 8.83 8.69
C VAL A 60 3.53 9.27 8.42
N GLU A 61 3.23 9.78 7.23
CA GLU A 61 1.91 10.28 6.88
C GLU A 61 0.90 9.18 6.53
N ILE A 62 1.37 8.07 5.96
CA ILE A 62 0.52 6.94 5.57
C ILE A 62 1.15 5.61 5.98
N ILE A 63 0.41 4.80 6.72
CA ILE A 63 0.82 3.45 7.10
C ILE A 63 -0.02 2.44 6.33
N GLU A 64 0.59 1.65 5.44
CA GLU A 64 -0.10 0.51 4.82
C GLU A 64 -0.06 -0.69 5.76
N ALA A 65 -1.15 -0.87 6.51
CA ALA A 65 -1.23 -1.77 7.66
C ALA A 65 -1.37 -3.26 7.31
N GLY A 66 -1.70 -3.59 6.07
CA GLY A 66 -1.86 -4.99 5.66
C GLY A 66 -2.77 -5.21 4.45
N PHE A 67 -3.23 -6.45 4.28
CA PHE A 67 -4.18 -6.84 3.23
C PHE A 67 -5.37 -7.63 3.82
N PRO A 68 -6.54 -7.01 4.05
CA PRO A 68 -7.63 -7.57 4.85
C PRO A 68 -8.13 -8.94 4.42
N VAL A 69 -8.16 -9.22 3.11
CA VAL A 69 -8.69 -10.48 2.57
C VAL A 69 -7.75 -11.68 2.71
N VAL A 70 -6.53 -11.47 3.24
CA VAL A 70 -5.57 -12.57 3.47
C VAL A 70 -6.07 -13.52 4.56
N SER A 71 -6.63 -13.00 5.64
CA SER A 71 -7.24 -13.79 6.71
C SER A 71 -8.05 -12.93 7.68
N GLU A 72 -8.94 -13.53 8.46
CA GLU A 72 -9.64 -12.85 9.55
C GLU A 72 -8.69 -12.28 10.61
N ALA A 73 -7.55 -12.95 10.87
CA ALA A 73 -6.55 -12.46 11.81
C ALA A 73 -5.86 -11.19 11.30
N GLU A 74 -5.61 -11.11 9.99
CA GLU A 74 -5.07 -9.92 9.34
C GLU A 74 -6.08 -8.78 9.36
N LYS A 75 -7.34 -9.07 9.03
CA LYS A 75 -8.46 -8.11 9.10
C LYS A 75 -8.62 -7.51 10.51
N ASP A 76 -8.64 -8.36 11.54
CA ASP A 76 -8.71 -7.93 12.94
C ASP A 76 -7.50 -7.10 13.38
N THR A 77 -6.31 -7.43 12.87
CA THR A 77 -5.09 -6.66 13.13
C THR A 77 -5.16 -5.26 12.50
N ILE A 78 -5.57 -5.16 11.24
CA ILE A 78 -5.74 -3.88 10.54
C ILE A 78 -6.80 -3.04 11.24
N LYS A 79 -7.97 -3.61 11.55
CA LYS A 79 -9.03 -2.90 12.30
C LYS A 79 -8.55 -2.37 13.64
N SER A 80 -7.70 -3.14 14.33
CA SER A 80 -7.11 -2.70 15.60
C SER A 80 -6.18 -1.51 15.40
N ILE A 81 -5.38 -1.49 14.32
CA ILE A 81 -4.50 -0.38 13.98
C ILE A 81 -5.30 0.87 13.58
N SER A 82 -6.33 0.72 12.74
CA SER A 82 -7.23 1.82 12.37
C SER A 82 -7.90 2.45 13.60
N GLY A 83 -8.24 1.64 14.60
CA GLY A 83 -8.86 2.10 15.85
C GLY A 83 -7.92 2.78 16.86
N MET A 84 -6.61 2.90 16.57
CA MET A 84 -5.63 3.49 17.51
C MET A 84 -5.73 5.02 17.60
N GLY A 85 -6.38 5.70 16.64
CA GLY A 85 -6.48 7.16 16.62
C GLY A 85 -5.14 7.85 16.33
N LEU A 86 -4.34 7.27 15.43
CA LEU A 86 -3.07 7.83 14.96
C LEU A 86 -3.31 9.06 14.08
N ASN A 87 -2.31 9.94 13.95
CA ASN A 87 -2.39 11.04 12.99
C ASN A 87 -2.08 10.57 11.57
N ALA A 88 -1.25 9.54 11.43
CA ALA A 88 -1.02 8.85 10.15
C ALA A 88 -2.33 8.29 9.60
N ARG A 89 -2.55 8.43 8.28
CA ARG A 89 -3.67 7.77 7.61
C ARG A 89 -3.40 6.27 7.53
N ILE A 90 -4.38 5.46 7.92
CA ILE A 90 -4.29 4.02 7.83
C ILE A 90 -4.81 3.58 6.46
N CYS A 91 -3.94 2.91 5.72
CA CYS A 91 -4.22 2.36 4.41
C CYS A 91 -4.16 0.83 4.46
N CYS A 92 -4.92 0.16 3.60
CA CYS A 92 -4.72 -1.26 3.34
C CYS A 92 -4.70 -1.59 1.84
N LEU A 93 -4.07 -2.70 1.49
CA LEU A 93 -4.02 -3.17 0.11
C LEU A 93 -5.37 -3.78 -0.29
N SER A 94 -5.75 -3.60 -1.56
CA SER A 94 -6.97 -4.17 -2.14
C SER A 94 -6.71 -4.56 -3.59
N ARG A 95 -7.18 -5.74 -4.04
CA ARG A 95 -7.27 -6.01 -5.48
C ARG A 95 -8.33 -5.08 -6.09
N ALA A 96 -8.35 -4.94 -7.41
CA ALA A 96 -9.46 -4.31 -8.13
C ALA A 96 -10.74 -5.16 -8.09
N LEU A 97 -11.28 -5.43 -6.89
CA LEU A 97 -12.50 -6.18 -6.62
C LEU A 97 -13.31 -5.45 -5.55
N ILE A 98 -14.63 -5.33 -5.78
CA ILE A 98 -15.56 -4.70 -4.82
C ILE A 98 -15.50 -5.39 -3.45
N SER A 99 -15.45 -6.73 -3.42
CA SER A 99 -15.37 -7.50 -2.18
C SER A 99 -14.11 -7.22 -1.34
N ASP A 100 -12.99 -6.85 -1.98
CA ASP A 100 -11.78 -6.49 -1.25
C ASP A 100 -11.93 -5.09 -0.62
N VAL A 101 -12.59 -4.16 -1.31
CA VAL A 101 -12.94 -2.85 -0.75
C VAL A 101 -13.96 -2.96 0.37
N GLU A 102 -14.95 -3.84 0.27
CA GLU A 102 -15.88 -4.14 1.37
C GLU A 102 -15.14 -4.63 2.61
N SER A 103 -14.17 -5.54 2.44
CA SER A 103 -13.34 -6.01 3.55
C SER A 103 -12.47 -4.90 4.15
N ALA A 104 -11.99 -3.96 3.33
CA ALA A 104 -11.28 -2.77 3.80
C ALA A 104 -12.19 -1.83 4.60
N LEU A 105 -13.42 -1.59 4.15
CA LEU A 105 -14.42 -0.78 4.86
C LEU A 105 -14.71 -1.36 6.26
N GLU A 106 -14.80 -2.68 6.39
CA GLU A 106 -14.98 -3.33 7.70
C GLU A 106 -13.80 -3.15 8.67
N CYS A 107 -12.63 -2.75 8.16
CA CYS A 107 -11.45 -2.43 8.96
C CYS A 107 -11.38 -0.96 9.37
N ASP A 108 -12.37 -0.13 9.02
CA ASP A 108 -12.43 1.30 9.34
C ASP A 108 -11.16 2.08 8.91
N VAL A 109 -10.55 1.68 7.79
CA VAL A 109 -9.35 2.35 7.24
C VAL A 109 -9.71 3.69 6.59
N ASP A 110 -8.76 4.63 6.55
CA ASP A 110 -8.92 5.92 5.86
C ASP A 110 -8.82 5.78 4.34
N MET A 111 -8.08 4.76 3.90
CA MET A 111 -7.60 4.66 2.52
C MET A 111 -7.47 3.22 2.04
N VAL A 112 -7.71 3.02 0.73
CA VAL A 112 -7.39 1.77 0.05
C VAL A 112 -6.33 1.98 -1.03
N SER A 113 -5.40 1.04 -1.10
CA SER A 113 -4.42 0.91 -2.18
C SER A 113 -4.89 -0.16 -3.14
N ILE A 114 -5.57 0.26 -4.20
CA ILE A 114 -6.07 -0.62 -5.25
C ILE A 114 -4.94 -0.88 -6.24
N PHE A 115 -4.63 -2.14 -6.50
CA PHE A 115 -3.63 -2.52 -7.50
C PHE A 115 -4.20 -3.43 -8.57
N ILE A 116 -3.66 -3.28 -9.79
CA ILE A 116 -3.98 -4.13 -10.93
C ILE A 116 -2.83 -4.08 -11.94
N ALA A 117 -2.53 -5.20 -12.60
CA ALA A 117 -1.57 -5.22 -13.71
C ALA A 117 -2.27 -5.27 -15.07
N ILE A 118 -1.76 -4.46 -15.99
CA ILE A 118 -2.25 -4.37 -17.38
C ILE A 118 -1.12 -4.61 -18.41
N SER A 119 0.04 -5.13 -18.00
CA SER A 119 1.05 -5.56 -18.98
C SER A 119 0.58 -6.81 -19.74
N ASP A 120 0.99 -6.95 -21.01
CA ASP A 120 0.49 -8.02 -21.88
C ASP A 120 0.74 -9.42 -21.31
N LEU A 121 1.87 -9.62 -20.61
CA LEU A 121 2.18 -10.87 -19.94
C LEU A 121 1.20 -11.16 -18.80
N HIS A 122 0.84 -10.15 -18.00
CA HIS A 122 -0.15 -10.31 -16.94
C HIS A 122 -1.55 -10.57 -17.50
N LEU A 123 -1.97 -9.81 -18.52
CA LEU A 123 -3.26 -10.00 -19.17
C LEU A 123 -3.40 -11.42 -19.75
N LYS A 124 -2.37 -11.90 -20.46
CA LYS A 124 -2.37 -13.22 -21.11
C LYS A 124 -2.24 -14.37 -20.12
N HIS A 125 -1.34 -14.27 -19.14
CA HIS A 125 -0.95 -15.42 -18.31
C HIS A 125 -1.51 -15.42 -16.90
N LYS A 126 -1.69 -14.25 -16.26
CA LYS A 126 -2.22 -14.12 -14.89
C LYS A 126 -3.74 -14.00 -14.90
N TYR A 127 -4.27 -13.02 -15.63
CA TYR A 127 -5.70 -12.67 -15.57
C TYR A 127 -6.56 -13.38 -16.60
N ARG A 128 -6.02 -13.66 -17.79
CA ARG A 128 -6.76 -14.21 -18.94
C ARG A 128 -7.99 -13.36 -19.29
N ARG A 129 -7.80 -12.04 -19.30
CA ARG A 129 -8.82 -11.01 -19.57
C ARG A 129 -8.27 -9.97 -20.53
N THR A 130 -9.15 -9.23 -21.19
CA THR A 130 -8.73 -8.11 -22.05
C THR A 130 -8.30 -6.90 -21.22
N ARG A 131 -7.57 -5.98 -21.86
CA ARG A 131 -7.13 -4.73 -21.23
C ARG A 131 -8.33 -3.89 -20.80
N GLU A 132 -9.35 -3.80 -21.66
CA GLU A 132 -10.59 -3.06 -21.42
C GLU A 132 -11.36 -3.61 -20.22
N GLU A 133 -11.48 -4.94 -20.11
CA GLU A 133 -12.13 -5.58 -18.96
C GLU A 133 -11.40 -5.24 -17.65
N MET A 134 -10.07 -5.22 -17.69
CA MET A 134 -9.23 -4.93 -16.52
C MET A 134 -9.32 -3.46 -16.12
N ILE A 135 -9.29 -2.53 -17.08
CA ILE A 135 -9.51 -1.11 -16.84
C ILE A 135 -10.89 -0.87 -16.23
N GLN A 136 -11.94 -1.49 -16.79
CA GLN A 136 -13.29 -1.33 -16.25
C GLN A 136 -13.39 -1.86 -14.81
N CYS A 137 -12.72 -2.98 -14.52
CA CYS A 137 -12.64 -3.54 -13.17
C CYS A 137 -11.99 -2.56 -12.18
N ALA A 138 -10.89 -1.93 -12.58
CA ALA A 138 -10.21 -0.91 -11.79
C ALA A 138 -11.11 0.31 -11.56
N MET A 139 -11.70 0.86 -12.62
CA MET A 139 -12.58 2.04 -12.53
C MET A 139 -13.77 1.81 -11.61
N ASN A 140 -14.49 0.69 -11.79
CA ASN A 140 -15.63 0.34 -10.94
C ASN A 140 -15.22 0.23 -9.46
N THR A 141 -14.05 -0.35 -9.19
CA THR A 141 -13.56 -0.54 -7.81
C THR A 141 -13.13 0.79 -7.18
N ILE A 142 -12.48 1.66 -7.95
CA ILE A 142 -12.08 3.01 -7.51
C ILE A 142 -13.32 3.87 -7.22
N GLU A 143 -14.31 3.87 -8.11
CA GLU A 143 -15.57 4.59 -7.92
C GLU A 143 -16.29 4.11 -6.67
N TYR A 144 -16.44 2.79 -6.51
CA TYR A 144 -17.05 2.21 -5.32
C TYR A 144 -16.32 2.62 -4.03
N ALA A 145 -14.99 2.54 -3.98
CA ALA A 145 -14.23 2.95 -2.79
C ALA A 145 -14.46 4.44 -2.44
N LYS A 146 -14.47 5.31 -3.45
CA LYS A 146 -14.72 6.75 -3.25
C LYS A 146 -16.15 7.03 -2.80
N ASP A 147 -17.14 6.35 -3.38
CA ASP A 147 -18.56 6.51 -3.02
C ASP A 147 -18.84 6.09 -1.57
N HIS A 148 -17.98 5.23 -1.01
CA HIS A 148 -18.04 4.79 0.39
C HIS A 148 -17.08 5.57 1.31
N GLY A 149 -16.52 6.70 0.84
CA GLY A 149 -15.78 7.65 1.66
C GLY A 149 -14.30 7.34 1.87
N LEU A 150 -13.74 6.32 1.19
CA LEU A 150 -12.32 6.01 1.28
C LEU A 150 -11.49 6.90 0.35
N ALA A 151 -10.32 7.33 0.82
CA ALA A 151 -9.28 7.79 -0.08
C ALA A 151 -8.74 6.63 -0.92
N VAL A 152 -8.30 6.90 -2.14
CA VAL A 152 -7.82 5.85 -3.05
C VAL A 152 -6.42 6.17 -3.56
N ARG A 153 -5.51 5.21 -3.40
CA ARG A 153 -4.24 5.14 -4.15
C ARG A 153 -4.41 4.03 -5.17
N PHE A 154 -4.09 4.33 -6.42
CA PHE A 154 -4.07 3.34 -7.49
C PHE A 154 -2.63 2.98 -7.82
N ALA A 155 -2.32 1.69 -7.83
CA ALA A 155 -1.02 1.16 -8.21
C ALA A 155 -1.14 0.33 -9.49
N ALA A 156 -0.55 0.81 -10.57
CA ALA A 156 -0.37 0.04 -11.80
C ALA A 156 0.76 -0.99 -11.58
N GLU A 157 0.37 -2.20 -11.18
CA GLU A 157 1.30 -3.32 -11.04
C GLU A 157 1.97 -3.58 -12.39
N ASP A 158 3.29 -3.74 -12.39
CA ASP A 158 4.08 -3.93 -13.60
C ASP A 158 4.07 -2.76 -14.60
N ALA A 159 3.80 -1.53 -14.14
CA ALA A 159 3.78 -0.34 -14.98
C ALA A 159 5.05 -0.15 -15.83
N THR A 160 6.23 -0.46 -15.29
CA THR A 160 7.51 -0.27 -16.00
C THR A 160 7.72 -1.20 -17.19
N ARG A 161 6.85 -2.21 -17.37
CA ARG A 161 6.83 -3.12 -18.52
C ARG A 161 5.50 -3.12 -19.26
N THR A 162 4.61 -2.20 -18.91
CA THR A 162 3.35 -1.96 -19.61
C THR A 162 3.61 -0.96 -20.73
N ASP A 163 2.90 -1.11 -21.85
CA ASP A 163 2.87 -0.05 -22.87
C ASP A 163 2.40 1.29 -22.25
N ILE A 164 2.94 2.39 -22.75
CA ILE A 164 2.59 3.73 -22.28
C ILE A 164 1.25 4.18 -22.86
N GLU A 165 0.87 3.64 -24.03
CA GLU A 165 -0.43 3.89 -24.70
C GLU A 165 -1.53 2.93 -24.20
#